data_AF-A0A8T2XVU0-F1
#
_entry.id   AF-A0A8T2XVU0-F1
#
_cell.length_a   1.000
_cell.length_b   1.000
_cell.length_c   1.000
_cell.angle_alpha   90.00
_cell.angle_beta   90.00
_cell.angle_gamma   90.00
#
_symmetry.space_group_name_H-M   'P 1'
#
loop_
_entity.id
_entity.type
_entity.pdbx_description
1 polymer ?
#
loop_
_entity_poly.entity_id
_entity_poly.type
_entity_poly.pdbx_seq_one_letter_code
_entity_poly.pdbx_strand_id
1 'polypeptide(L)'
;MLKHRKDYVDLHRTTEQERDSIEQEVTAFIKACKEQIDILKDSINNEEASTKGWLGIKADTSNADTIAHKHGVVLILSEKLHSVTARFDQLRAIRFQDAINKRIPRRKVNRAANKNTSSVDSSKTNNLEFKEPDEIQPEPLRVQQQLLDDETRALQVELTSLLDAVQETETKMVEMSALNHLMSTHVLQQAQQIELLYEQAVEATKNVELGNKELSRAVQRNSSSRTFLLLFLFVLTFSILFLDWYS
;
A
#
# COMPACT_ATOMS: atom_id res chain seq x y z
N MET A 1 -11.68 15.68 -4.40
CA MET A 1 -10.91 14.80 -3.49
C MET A 1 -11.12 15.09 -2.00
N LEU A 2 -10.95 16.33 -1.51
CA LEU A 2 -11.14 16.63 -0.06
C LEU A 2 -12.58 16.46 0.45
N LYS A 3 -13.60 16.73 -0.39
CA LYS A 3 -15.02 16.51 -0.04
C LYS A 3 -15.33 15.02 0.21
N HIS A 4 -14.90 14.14 -0.71
CA HIS A 4 -15.18 12.70 -0.61
C HIS A 4 -14.51 12.04 0.60
N ARG A 5 -13.36 12.54 1.06
CA ARG A 5 -12.71 12.06 2.29
C ARG A 5 -13.55 12.37 3.54
N LYS A 6 -14.20 13.53 3.56
CA LYS A 6 -15.05 13.95 4.68
C LYS A 6 -16.38 13.20 4.66
N ASP A 7 -16.93 12.99 3.47
CA ASP A 7 -18.15 12.22 3.25
C ASP A 7 -18.02 10.73 3.62
N TYR A 8 -16.79 10.17 3.57
CA TYR A 8 -16.53 8.78 3.97
C TYR A 8 -16.45 8.59 5.50
N VAL A 9 -16.12 9.65 6.24
CA VAL A 9 -15.97 9.63 7.71
C VAL A 9 -17.26 10.05 8.42
N ASP A 10 -18.14 10.80 7.75
CA ASP A 10 -19.43 11.22 8.32
C ASP A 10 -20.46 10.07 8.30
N LEU A 11 -20.63 9.46 9.48
CA LEU A 11 -21.57 8.37 9.81
C LEU A 11 -23.04 8.65 9.43
N HIS A 12 -23.41 9.91 9.19
CA HIS A 12 -24.80 10.35 8.98
C HIS A 12 -25.23 10.53 7.52
N ARG A 13 -24.34 10.31 6.53
CA ARG A 13 -24.66 10.56 5.12
C ARG A 13 -24.58 9.35 4.18
N THR A 14 -23.81 8.30 4.53
CA THR A 14 -23.62 7.12 3.68
C THR A 14 -24.12 5.85 4.36
N THR A 15 -24.98 5.10 3.67
CA THR A 15 -25.47 3.80 4.14
C THR A 15 -24.32 2.78 4.22
N GLU A 16 -24.42 1.75 5.09
CA GLU A 16 -23.39 0.70 5.18
C GLU A 16 -23.13 0.04 3.81
N GLN A 17 -24.18 -0.11 3.00
CA GLN A 17 -24.12 -0.69 1.66
C GLN A 17 -23.39 0.20 0.65
N GLU A 18 -23.57 1.52 0.68
CA GLU A 18 -22.79 2.44 -0.16
C GLU A 18 -21.30 2.42 0.21
N ARG A 19 -20.98 2.30 1.51
CA ARG A 19 -19.59 2.20 1.97
C ARG A 19 -18.93 0.89 1.50
N ASP A 20 -19.65 -0.23 1.56
CA ASP A 20 -19.16 -1.51 1.03
C ASP A 20 -18.94 -1.48 -0.49
N SER A 21 -19.84 -0.82 -1.23
CA SER A 21 -19.68 -0.61 -2.67
C SER A 21 -18.42 0.20 -2.98
N ILE A 22 -18.17 1.28 -2.23
CA ILE A 22 -16.96 2.11 -2.40
C ILE A 22 -15.71 1.28 -2.05
N GLU A 23 -15.74 0.46 -1.00
CA GLU A 23 -14.59 -0.40 -0.65
C GLU A 23 -14.26 -1.40 -1.74
N GLN A 24 -15.27 -2.05 -2.32
CA GLN A 24 -15.08 -2.98 -3.44
C GLN A 24 -14.50 -2.28 -4.67
N GLU A 25 -15.04 -1.12 -5.02
CA GLU A 25 -14.57 -0.32 -6.16
C GLU A 25 -13.11 0.13 -5.95
N VAL A 26 -12.78 0.67 -4.78
CA VAL A 26 -11.41 1.10 -4.44
C VAL A 26 -10.45 -0.09 -4.48
N THR A 27 -10.86 -1.25 -3.97
CA THR A 27 -10.04 -2.47 -3.99
C THR A 27 -9.78 -2.93 -5.43
N ALA A 28 -10.81 -2.90 -6.29
CA ALA A 28 -10.67 -3.24 -7.70
C ALA A 28 -9.71 -2.27 -8.42
N PHE A 29 -9.81 -0.96 -8.16
CA PHE A 29 -8.89 0.03 -8.72
C PHE A 29 -7.44 -0.16 -8.25
N ILE A 30 -7.21 -0.45 -6.97
CA ILE A 30 -5.86 -0.72 -6.46
C ILE A 30 -5.26 -1.95 -7.14
N LYS A 31 -6.04 -3.03 -7.29
CA LYS A 31 -5.61 -4.25 -7.98
C LYS A 31 -5.27 -3.98 -9.46
N ALA A 32 -6.13 -3.25 -10.17
CA ALA A 32 -5.91 -2.88 -11.57
C ALA A 32 -4.68 -1.97 -11.75
N CYS A 33 -4.49 -0.97 -10.87
CA CYS A 33 -3.31 -0.10 -10.93
C CYS A 33 -2.03 -0.89 -10.68
N LYS A 34 -2.05 -1.82 -9.71
CA LYS A 34 -0.93 -2.71 -9.41
C LYS A 34 -0.55 -3.56 -10.63
N GLU A 35 -1.55 -4.14 -11.31
CA GLU A 35 -1.33 -4.93 -12.52
C GLU A 35 -0.73 -4.10 -13.66
N GLN A 36 -1.20 -2.87 -13.88
CA GLN A 36 -0.61 -1.99 -14.89
C GLN A 36 0.84 -1.60 -14.58
N ILE A 37 1.16 -1.38 -13.29
CA ILE A 37 2.54 -1.10 -12.85
C ILE A 37 3.44 -2.32 -13.09
N ASP A 38 2.94 -3.54 -12.80
CA ASP A 38 3.69 -4.77 -13.07
C ASP A 38 3.94 -4.99 -14.57
N ILE A 39 2.93 -4.76 -15.43
CA ILE A 39 3.10 -4.82 -16.89
C ILE A 39 4.16 -3.82 -17.36
N LEU A 40 4.11 -2.60 -16.86
CA LEU A 40 5.10 -1.57 -17.19
C LEU A 40 6.50 -2.01 -16.74
N LYS A 41 6.64 -2.54 -15.52
CA LYS A 41 7.90 -3.07 -14.99
C LYS A 41 8.46 -4.19 -15.88
N ASP A 42 7.64 -5.15 -16.27
CA ASP A 42 8.06 -6.28 -17.10
C ASP A 42 8.44 -5.83 -18.51
N SER A 43 7.74 -4.84 -19.06
CA SER A 43 8.12 -4.25 -20.35
C SER A 43 9.51 -3.61 -20.31
N ILE A 44 9.86 -2.91 -19.23
CA ILE A 44 11.17 -2.27 -19.06
C ILE A 44 12.27 -3.33 -18.88
N ASN A 45 12.02 -4.37 -18.08
CA ASN A 45 12.96 -5.48 -17.90
C ASN A 45 13.25 -6.21 -19.23
N ASN A 46 12.22 -6.40 -20.06
CA ASN A 46 12.38 -7.02 -21.39
C ASN A 46 13.17 -6.13 -22.35
N GLU A 47 12.95 -4.82 -22.33
CA GLU A 47 13.77 -3.86 -23.09
C GLU A 47 15.25 -3.93 -22.64
N GLU A 48 15.52 -4.02 -21.34
CA GLU A 48 16.87 -4.17 -20.79
C GLU A 48 17.54 -5.49 -21.22
N ALA A 49 16.78 -6.59 -21.28
CA ALA A 49 17.27 -7.88 -21.76
C ALA A 49 17.58 -7.85 -23.27
N SER A 50 16.75 -7.17 -24.06
CA SER A 50 16.92 -7.07 -25.52
C SER A 50 18.10 -6.18 -25.94
N THR A 51 18.42 -5.16 -25.14
CA THR A 51 19.55 -4.25 -25.37
C THR A 51 20.90 -4.88 -25.04
N LYS A 52 20.94 -5.98 -24.27
CA LYS A 52 22.13 -6.82 -24.07
C LYS A 52 22.33 -7.71 -25.30
N GLY A 53 22.86 -7.15 -26.38
CA GLY A 53 23.12 -7.87 -27.63
C GLY A 53 24.05 -9.08 -27.46
N TRP A 54 23.84 -10.11 -28.29
CA TRP A 54 24.56 -11.41 -28.34
C TRP A 54 26.10 -11.32 -28.33
N LEU A 55 26.66 -10.17 -28.74
CA LEU A 55 28.11 -9.94 -28.86
C LEU A 55 28.71 -9.07 -27.73
N GLY A 56 27.93 -8.71 -26.69
CA GLY A 56 28.43 -7.91 -25.57
C GLY A 56 28.72 -6.44 -25.91
N ILE A 57 28.49 -6.01 -27.15
CA ILE A 57 28.56 -4.60 -27.56
C ILE A 57 27.24 -3.95 -27.15
N LYS A 58 27.24 -3.26 -26.00
CA LYS A 58 26.11 -2.46 -25.52
C LYS A 58 25.71 -1.45 -26.61
N ALA A 59 24.52 -1.64 -27.18
CA ALA A 59 23.89 -0.64 -28.03
C ALA A 59 23.42 0.52 -27.15
N ASP A 60 24.05 1.66 -27.36
CA ASP A 60 23.68 3.02 -26.97
C ASP A 60 23.56 3.32 -25.46
N THR A 61 24.46 4.17 -24.99
CA THR A 61 24.44 4.74 -23.63
C THR A 61 23.21 5.62 -23.37
N SER A 62 22.55 6.14 -24.42
CA SER A 62 21.24 6.80 -24.31
C SER A 62 20.14 5.88 -23.76
N ASN A 63 20.32 4.57 -23.91
CA ASN A 63 19.38 3.59 -23.36
C ASN A 63 19.53 3.46 -21.85
N ALA A 64 20.73 3.64 -21.27
CA ALA A 64 20.93 3.52 -19.83
C ALA A 64 20.20 4.62 -19.05
N ASP A 65 20.32 5.88 -19.49
CA ASP A 65 19.64 7.02 -18.87
C ASP A 65 18.12 6.91 -18.99
N THR A 66 17.62 6.45 -20.14
CA THR A 66 16.18 6.25 -20.36
C THR A 66 15.63 5.06 -19.58
N ILE A 67 16.38 3.96 -19.45
CA ILE A 67 16.01 2.81 -18.62
C ILE A 67 15.98 3.23 -17.14
N ALA A 68 16.99 3.93 -16.64
CA ALA A 68 17.01 4.45 -15.27
C ALA A 68 15.82 5.39 -15.01
N HIS A 69 15.52 6.30 -15.94
CA HIS A 69 14.33 7.15 -15.87
C HIS A 69 13.03 6.34 -15.82
N LYS A 70 12.85 5.34 -16.70
CA LYS A 70 11.66 4.47 -16.73
C LYS A 70 11.47 3.73 -15.41
N HIS A 71 12.55 3.17 -14.83
CA HIS A 71 12.48 2.55 -13.52
C HIS A 71 12.13 3.55 -12.41
N GLY A 72 12.68 4.77 -12.46
CA GLY A 72 12.30 5.85 -11.53
C GLY A 72 10.81 6.19 -11.56
N VAL A 73 10.19 6.21 -12.75
CA VAL A 73 8.74 6.41 -12.90
C VAL A 73 7.95 5.27 -12.25
N VAL A 74 8.35 4.01 -12.46
CA VAL A 74 7.70 2.84 -11.84
C VAL A 74 7.75 2.92 -10.31
N LEU A 75 8.88 3.36 -9.73
CA LEU A 75 9.02 3.54 -8.29
C LEU A 75 8.06 4.59 -7.75
N ILE A 76 8.01 5.77 -8.38
CA ILE A 76 7.11 6.84 -7.96
C ILE A 76 5.66 6.36 -8.03
N LEU A 77 5.26 5.69 -9.11
CA LEU A 77 3.91 5.14 -9.23
C LEU A 77 3.60 4.11 -8.14
N SER A 78 4.57 3.22 -7.84
CA SER A 78 4.44 2.19 -6.81
C SER A 78 4.33 2.79 -5.40
N GLU A 79 5.12 3.83 -5.11
CA GLU A 79 5.08 4.57 -3.84
C GLU A 79 3.75 5.31 -3.66
N LYS A 80 3.25 5.98 -4.72
CA LYS A 80 1.94 6.65 -4.69
C LYS A 80 0.82 5.65 -4.46
N LEU A 81 0.86 4.51 -5.15
CA LEU A 81 -0.14 3.46 -4.99
C LEU A 81 -0.09 2.89 -3.56
N HIS A 82 1.10 2.57 -3.04
CA HIS A 82 1.26 2.13 -1.66
C HIS A 82 0.74 3.15 -0.65
N SER A 83 1.02 4.46 -0.85
CA SER A 83 0.47 5.51 0.02
C SER A 83 -1.06 5.57 0.01
N VAL A 84 -1.70 5.32 -1.13
CA VAL A 84 -3.17 5.27 -1.24
C VAL A 84 -3.71 4.02 -0.54
N THR A 85 -3.11 2.87 -0.80
CA THR A 85 -3.45 1.58 -0.17
C THR A 85 -3.35 1.67 1.36
N ALA A 86 -2.26 2.22 1.90
CA ALA A 86 -2.07 2.36 3.34
C ALA A 86 -3.10 3.31 3.98
N ARG A 87 -3.48 4.40 3.29
CA ARG A 87 -4.55 5.31 3.77
C ARG A 87 -5.92 4.63 3.75
N PHE A 88 -6.18 3.83 2.73
CA PHE A 88 -7.42 3.06 2.63
C PHE A 88 -7.53 2.03 3.76
N ASP A 89 -6.45 1.29 4.04
CA ASP A 89 -6.37 0.36 5.17
C ASP A 89 -6.67 1.04 6.51
N GLN A 90 -6.11 2.23 6.73
CA GLN A 90 -6.37 3.00 7.96
C GLN A 90 -7.85 3.38 8.11
N LEU A 91 -8.48 3.87 7.03
CA LEU A 91 -9.91 4.21 7.06
C LEU A 91 -10.78 2.99 7.34
N ARG A 92 -10.41 1.86 6.75
CA ARG A 92 -11.12 0.59 6.92
C ARG A 92 -10.98 0.02 8.33
N ALA A 93 -9.80 0.13 8.93
CA ALA A 93 -9.55 -0.24 10.33
C ALA A 93 -10.39 0.61 11.30
N ILE A 94 -10.54 1.91 11.05
CA ILE A 94 -11.42 2.79 11.85
C ILE A 94 -12.88 2.30 11.78
N ARG A 95 -13.37 2.01 10.56
CA ARG A 95 -14.73 1.48 10.37
C ARG A 95 -14.95 0.15 11.08
N PHE A 96 -13.98 -0.75 11.04
CA PHE A 96 -14.03 -2.03 11.74
C PHE A 96 -14.14 -1.82 13.25
N GLN A 97 -13.31 -0.94 13.81
CA GLN A 97 -13.34 -0.61 15.22
C GLN A 97 -14.71 -0.01 15.62
N ASP A 98 -15.28 0.86 14.79
CA ASP A 98 -16.61 1.43 15.01
C ASP A 98 -17.73 0.41 14.91
N ALA A 99 -17.65 -0.54 13.97
CA ALA A 99 -18.61 -1.64 13.85
C ALA A 99 -18.60 -2.54 15.09
N ILE A 100 -17.42 -2.88 15.59
CA ILE A 100 -17.25 -3.62 16.86
C ILE A 100 -17.82 -2.81 18.03
N ASN A 101 -17.44 -1.53 18.16
CA ASN A 101 -17.88 -0.68 19.27
C ASN A 101 -19.39 -0.44 19.29
N LYS A 102 -20.06 -0.46 18.12
CA LYS A 102 -21.51 -0.29 17.99
C LYS A 102 -22.28 -1.57 18.31
N ARG A 103 -21.69 -2.73 18.00
CA ARG A 103 -22.32 -4.04 18.18
C ARG A 103 -22.01 -4.70 19.52
N ILE A 104 -20.97 -4.27 20.24
CA ILE A 104 -20.78 -4.64 21.64
C ILE A 104 -21.85 -3.89 22.47
N PRO A 105 -22.82 -4.59 23.09
CA PRO A 105 -23.84 -3.91 23.87
C PRO A 105 -23.16 -3.18 25.04
N ARG A 106 -23.29 -1.84 25.07
CA ARG A 106 -22.95 -1.03 26.25
C ARG A 106 -23.91 -1.41 27.37
N ARG A 107 -23.56 -2.46 28.10
CA ARG A 107 -24.29 -2.96 29.25
C ARG A 107 -24.22 -1.93 30.38
N LYS A 108 -25.07 -0.89 30.32
CA LYS A 108 -25.48 -0.18 31.53
C LYS A 108 -26.37 -1.14 32.31
N VAL A 109 -25.75 -1.91 33.19
CA VAL A 109 -26.47 -2.58 34.29
C VAL A 109 -27.07 -1.47 35.13
N ASN A 110 -28.29 -1.03 34.81
CA ASN A 110 -29.11 -0.26 35.74
C ASN A 110 -29.47 -1.23 36.87
N ARG A 111 -28.58 -1.32 37.85
CA ARG A 111 -28.83 -1.94 39.14
C ARG A 111 -29.94 -1.10 39.78
N ALA A 112 -31.18 -1.54 39.59
CA ALA A 112 -32.34 -1.06 40.31
C ALA A 112 -31.96 -1.07 41.79
N ALA A 113 -31.79 0.12 42.36
CA ALA A 113 -31.64 0.32 43.78
C ALA A 113 -32.98 -0.05 44.43
N ASN A 114 -33.17 -1.35 44.71
CA ASN A 114 -34.17 -1.81 45.65
C ASN A 114 -33.70 -1.40 47.06
N LYS A 115 -33.87 -0.12 47.38
CA LYS A 115 -33.96 0.36 48.75
C LYS A 115 -35.45 0.39 49.07
N ASN A 116 -35.89 -0.54 49.91
CA ASN A 116 -36.57 -0.26 51.17
C ASN A 116 -37.02 -1.56 51.82
N THR A 117 -36.08 -2.28 52.43
CA THR A 117 -36.34 -3.15 53.59
C THR A 117 -35.91 -2.38 54.84
N SER A 118 -36.88 -1.83 55.57
CA SER A 118 -36.85 -1.67 57.04
C SER A 118 -37.96 -0.72 57.51
N SER A 119 -39.06 -1.29 57.99
CA SER A 119 -39.78 -0.71 59.12
C SER A 119 -40.46 -1.84 59.88
N VAL A 120 -39.85 -2.16 61.03
CA VAL A 120 -40.36 -2.98 62.13
C VAL A 120 -41.66 -2.35 62.64
N ASP A 121 -42.72 -3.12 62.87
CA ASP A 121 -43.19 -3.46 64.24
C ASP A 121 -44.59 -4.13 64.31
N SER A 122 -44.77 -4.91 65.38
CA SER A 122 -46.02 -5.24 66.08
C SER A 122 -46.90 -6.45 65.67
N SER A 123 -46.56 -7.58 66.28
CA SER A 123 -47.42 -8.50 67.09
C SER A 123 -48.88 -8.80 66.68
N LYS A 124 -49.19 -10.09 66.43
CA LYS A 124 -50.11 -10.91 67.26
C LYS A 124 -50.27 -12.34 66.74
N THR A 125 -50.23 -13.26 67.71
CA THR A 125 -50.42 -14.71 67.68
C THR A 125 -51.91 -15.09 67.46
N ASN A 126 -52.18 -16.17 66.69
CA ASN A 126 -52.96 -17.36 67.09
C ASN A 126 -53.71 -18.08 65.94
N ASN A 127 -53.60 -19.41 65.99
CA ASN A 127 -54.55 -20.48 65.56
C ASN A 127 -54.60 -20.97 64.10
N LEU A 128 -53.97 -22.15 63.90
CA LEU A 128 -54.53 -23.44 63.46
C LEU A 128 -55.92 -23.40 62.78
N GLU A 129 -56.00 -23.85 61.52
CA GLU A 129 -56.68 -25.11 61.14
C GLU A 129 -56.45 -25.42 59.64
N PHE A 130 -56.20 -26.70 59.41
CA PHE A 130 -56.01 -27.44 58.17
C PHE A 130 -57.15 -27.30 57.14
N LYS A 131 -56.82 -26.95 55.88
CA LYS A 131 -57.54 -27.37 54.67
C LYS A 131 -56.72 -27.13 53.38
N GLU A 132 -55.95 -28.12 52.97
CA GLU A 132 -55.81 -28.42 51.53
C GLU A 132 -56.95 -29.40 51.17
N PRO A 133 -57.33 -29.61 49.89
CA PRO A 133 -56.61 -29.24 48.67
C PRO A 133 -57.49 -28.54 47.61
N ASP A 134 -56.95 -27.61 46.83
CA ASP A 134 -57.35 -27.48 45.41
C ASP A 134 -56.46 -26.53 44.60
N GLU A 135 -55.93 -27.12 43.53
CA GLU A 135 -55.73 -26.58 42.19
C GLU A 135 -54.92 -25.27 41.93
N ILE A 136 -53.75 -25.51 41.32
CA ILE A 136 -53.22 -24.84 40.10
C ILE A 136 -52.94 -23.33 40.21
N GLN A 137 -51.67 -22.99 40.52
CA GLN A 137 -51.03 -21.78 39.98
C GLN A 137 -49.53 -22.01 39.65
N PRO A 138 -49.17 -22.74 38.57
CA PRO A 138 -47.82 -22.73 38.01
C PRO A 138 -47.69 -21.77 36.80
N GLU A 139 -48.57 -20.79 36.64
CA GLU A 139 -48.62 -19.90 35.46
C GLU A 139 -47.56 -18.78 35.47
N PRO A 140 -47.36 -17.98 36.54
CA PRO A 140 -46.48 -16.81 36.45
C PRO A 140 -44.99 -17.16 36.40
N LEU A 141 -44.58 -18.28 37.01
CA LEU A 141 -43.20 -18.76 36.98
C LEU A 141 -42.82 -19.36 35.63
N ARG A 142 -43.72 -20.10 34.99
CA ARG A 142 -43.49 -20.67 33.65
C ARG A 142 -43.36 -19.57 32.60
N VAL A 143 -44.21 -18.54 32.67
CA VAL A 143 -44.15 -17.40 31.74
C VAL A 143 -42.85 -16.61 31.92
N GLN A 144 -42.39 -16.39 33.15
CA GLN A 144 -41.10 -15.72 33.40
C GLN A 144 -39.90 -16.54 32.92
N GLN A 145 -39.94 -17.86 33.10
CA GLN A 145 -38.88 -18.76 32.68
C GLN A 145 -38.84 -18.90 31.15
N GLN A 146 -40.00 -18.91 30.50
CA GLN A 146 -40.13 -18.88 29.05
C GLN A 146 -39.64 -17.55 28.46
N LEU A 147 -39.89 -16.41 29.12
CA LEU A 147 -39.39 -15.10 28.70
C LEU A 147 -37.86 -15.01 28.81
N LEU A 148 -37.27 -15.56 29.88
CA LEU A 148 -35.82 -15.67 30.04
C LEU A 148 -35.19 -16.57 28.97
N ASP A 149 -35.81 -17.72 28.67
CA ASP A 149 -35.35 -18.60 27.60
C ASP A 149 -35.43 -17.92 26.22
N ASP A 150 -36.48 -17.12 25.99
CA ASP A 150 -36.66 -16.35 24.76
C ASP A 150 -35.63 -15.21 24.64
N GLU A 151 -35.33 -14.50 25.73
CA GLU A 151 -34.26 -13.50 25.79
C GLU A 151 -32.87 -14.14 25.56
N THR A 152 -32.63 -15.31 26.14
CA THR A 152 -31.37 -16.06 25.96
C THR A 152 -31.21 -16.51 24.51
N ARG A 153 -32.28 -16.99 23.88
CA ARG A 153 -32.30 -17.36 22.45
C ARG A 153 -32.09 -16.14 21.56
N ALA A 154 -32.73 -15.01 21.86
CA ALA A 154 -32.55 -13.76 21.12
C ALA A 154 -31.09 -13.27 21.21
N LEU A 155 -30.50 -13.28 22.40
CA LEU A 155 -29.09 -12.93 22.61
C LEU A 155 -28.14 -13.88 21.88
N GLN A 156 -28.45 -15.18 21.86
CA GLN A 156 -27.64 -16.16 21.15
C GLN A 156 -27.69 -15.91 19.64
N VAL A 157 -28.87 -15.61 19.08
CA VAL A 157 -29.01 -15.23 17.66
C VAL A 157 -28.25 -13.94 17.35
N GLU A 158 -28.35 -12.93 18.21
CA GLU A 158 -27.61 -11.67 18.04
C GLU A 158 -26.10 -11.92 18.04
N LEU A 159 -25.57 -12.61 19.06
CA LEU A 159 -24.15 -12.96 19.15
C LEU A 159 -23.66 -13.76 17.96
N THR A 160 -24.46 -14.71 17.47
CA THR A 160 -24.10 -15.51 16.28
C THR A 160 -24.01 -14.61 15.05
N SER A 161 -24.98 -13.70 14.87
CA SER A 161 -24.94 -12.71 13.78
C SER A 161 -23.79 -11.70 13.90
N LEU A 162 -23.38 -11.37 15.13
CA LEU A 162 -22.20 -10.53 15.37
C LEU A 162 -20.93 -11.25 14.97
N LEU A 163 -20.81 -12.52 15.34
CA LEU A 163 -19.64 -13.35 15.05
C LEU A 163 -19.48 -13.50 13.53
N ASP A 164 -20.55 -13.82 12.81
CA ASP A 164 -20.52 -13.94 11.35
C ASP A 164 -20.07 -12.63 10.68
N ALA A 165 -20.60 -11.48 11.12
CA ALA A 165 -20.21 -10.18 10.60
C ALA A 165 -18.74 -9.82 10.93
N VAL A 166 -18.25 -10.18 12.12
CA VAL A 166 -16.85 -9.97 12.50
C VAL A 166 -15.92 -10.86 11.68
N GLN A 167 -16.28 -12.13 11.46
CA GLN A 167 -15.47 -13.07 10.70
C GLN A 167 -15.35 -12.68 9.22
N GLU A 168 -16.46 -12.24 8.60
CA GLU A 168 -16.43 -11.75 7.22
C GLU A 168 -15.55 -10.49 7.09
N THR A 169 -15.66 -9.57 8.05
CA THR A 169 -14.88 -8.32 8.03
C THR A 169 -13.40 -8.52 8.35
N GLU A 170 -13.07 -9.44 9.25
CA GLU A 170 -11.71 -9.89 9.56
C GLU A 170 -11.04 -10.46 8.31
N THR A 171 -11.70 -11.38 7.61
CA THR A 171 -11.15 -12.02 6.40
C THR A 171 -10.78 -10.98 5.35
N LYS A 172 -11.68 -10.04 5.07
CA LYS A 172 -11.40 -8.96 4.11
C LYS A 172 -10.23 -8.08 4.59
N MET A 173 -10.05 -7.88 5.89
CA MET A 173 -8.99 -7.00 6.44
C MET A 173 -7.62 -7.66 6.32
N VAL A 174 -7.57 -8.97 6.57
CA VAL A 174 -6.36 -9.78 6.41
C VAL A 174 -5.89 -9.79 4.96
N GLU A 175 -6.78 -9.99 3.98
CA GLU A 175 -6.43 -9.95 2.55
C GLU A 175 -5.77 -8.61 2.17
N MET A 176 -6.34 -7.50 2.65
CA MET A 176 -5.85 -6.17 2.30
C MET A 176 -4.53 -5.83 2.99
N SER A 177 -4.39 -6.22 4.26
CA SER A 177 -3.13 -6.11 5.00
C SER A 177 -2.00 -6.90 4.31
N ALA A 178 -2.31 -8.10 3.81
CA ALA A 178 -1.38 -8.90 3.03
C ALA A 178 -1.00 -8.21 1.71
N LEU A 179 -1.97 -7.63 0.99
CA LEU A 179 -1.72 -6.85 -0.23
C LEU A 179 -0.81 -5.64 0.05
N ASN A 180 -1.12 -4.87 1.08
CA ASN A 180 -0.35 -3.69 1.46
C ASN A 180 1.08 -4.05 1.89
N HIS A 181 1.24 -5.17 2.59
CA HIS A 181 2.55 -5.71 2.94
C HIS A 181 3.36 -6.09 1.69
N LEU A 182 2.76 -6.83 0.74
CA LEU A 182 3.40 -7.18 -0.53
C LEU A 182 3.83 -5.94 -1.33
N MET A 183 2.99 -4.90 -1.36
CA MET A 183 3.35 -3.64 -2.02
C MET A 183 4.52 -2.94 -1.32
N SER A 184 4.53 -2.94 0.02
CA SER A 184 5.64 -2.38 0.81
C SER A 184 6.96 -3.06 0.44
N THR A 185 6.96 -4.40 0.36
CA THR A 185 8.16 -5.15 -0.03
C THR A 185 8.61 -4.88 -1.46
N HIS A 186 7.67 -4.74 -2.39
CA HIS A 186 7.98 -4.47 -3.80
C HIS A 186 8.53 -3.06 -4.02
N VAL A 187 7.98 -2.05 -3.33
CA VAL A 187 8.51 -0.67 -3.34
C VAL A 187 9.94 -0.64 -2.79
N LEU A 188 10.21 -1.34 -1.69
CA LEU A 188 11.55 -1.40 -1.10
C LEU A 188 12.55 -2.08 -2.04
N GLN A 189 12.18 -3.22 -2.63
CA GLN A 189 13.03 -3.92 -3.58
C GLN A 189 13.32 -3.06 -4.82
N GLN A 190 12.31 -2.35 -5.35
CA GLN A 190 12.49 -1.47 -6.51
C GLN A 190 13.45 -0.31 -6.21
N ALA A 191 13.35 0.30 -5.03
CA ALA A 191 14.21 1.41 -4.64
C ALA A 191 15.70 0.99 -4.69
N GLN A 192 16.01 -0.20 -4.18
CA GLN A 192 17.37 -0.75 -4.23
C GLN A 192 17.85 -1.03 -5.67
N GLN A 193 16.97 -1.59 -6.53
CA GLN A 193 17.32 -1.85 -7.92
C GLN A 193 17.65 -0.56 -8.69
N ILE A 194 16.94 0.54 -8.40
CA ILE A 194 17.14 1.83 -9.05
C ILE A 194 18.45 2.49 -8.64
N GLU A 195 18.87 2.35 -7.39
CA GLU A 195 20.15 2.88 -6.92
C GLU A 195 21.32 2.31 -7.75
N LEU A 196 21.31 1.00 -7.97
CA LEU A 196 22.30 0.32 -8.81
C LEU A 196 22.23 0.78 -10.28
N LEU A 197 21.02 0.91 -10.83
CA LEU A 197 20.85 1.37 -12.21
C LEU A 197 21.29 2.82 -12.39
N TYR A 198 21.05 3.68 -11.39
CA TYR A 198 21.47 5.07 -11.41
C TYR A 198 23.00 5.20 -11.36
N GLU A 199 23.67 4.42 -10.50
CA GLU A 199 25.14 4.39 -10.46
C GLU A 199 25.73 3.98 -11.82
N GLN A 200 25.16 2.94 -12.45
CA GLN A 200 25.56 2.49 -13.79
C GLN A 200 25.31 3.54 -14.88
N ALA A 201 24.20 4.26 -14.81
CA ALA A 201 23.87 5.33 -15.74
C ALA A 201 24.90 6.48 -15.62
N VAL A 202 25.17 6.94 -14.40
CA VAL A 202 26.17 7.99 -14.12
C VAL A 202 27.57 7.57 -14.60
N GLU A 203 27.98 6.33 -14.35
CA GLU A 203 29.26 5.81 -14.83
C GLU A 203 29.32 5.78 -16.37
N ALA A 204 28.25 5.34 -17.03
CA ALA A 204 28.15 5.34 -18.48
C ALA A 204 28.27 6.76 -19.06
N THR A 205 27.53 7.73 -18.51
CA THR A 205 27.60 9.14 -18.93
C THR A 205 29.02 9.69 -18.78
N LYS A 206 29.66 9.42 -17.63
CA LYS A 206 31.04 9.85 -17.37
C LYS A 206 32.03 9.23 -18.36
N ASN A 207 31.88 7.95 -18.69
CA ASN A 207 32.74 7.27 -19.66
C ASN A 207 32.57 7.85 -21.07
N VAL A 208 31.35 8.22 -21.48
CA VAL A 208 31.11 8.91 -22.76
C VAL A 208 31.73 10.30 -22.78
N GLU A 209 31.58 11.09 -21.71
CA GLU A 209 32.17 12.43 -21.63
C GLU A 209 33.69 12.38 -21.72
N LEU A 210 34.32 11.46 -20.97
CA LEU A 210 35.76 11.23 -21.03
C LEU A 210 36.18 10.76 -22.44
N GLY A 211 35.46 9.81 -23.03
CA GLY A 211 35.71 9.33 -24.39
C GLY A 211 35.64 10.45 -25.43
N ASN A 212 34.65 11.33 -25.34
CA ASN A 212 34.48 12.46 -26.26
C ASN A 212 35.62 13.48 -26.10
N LYS A 213 36.06 13.73 -24.86
CA LYS A 213 37.22 14.59 -24.58
C LYS A 213 38.51 14.01 -25.18
N GLU A 214 38.73 12.71 -25.03
CA GLU A 214 39.89 12.04 -25.63
C GLU A 214 39.81 12.01 -27.17
N LEU A 215 38.61 11.81 -27.74
CA LEU A 215 38.40 11.90 -29.19
C LEU A 215 38.73 13.29 -29.73
N SER A 216 38.24 14.34 -29.06
CA SER A 216 38.55 15.73 -29.40
C SER A 216 40.06 16.03 -29.33
N ARG A 217 40.73 15.55 -28.27
CA ARG A 217 42.19 15.64 -28.13
C ARG A 217 42.93 14.91 -29.26
N ALA A 218 42.48 13.72 -29.65
CA ALA A 218 43.06 12.95 -30.73
C ALA A 218 42.93 13.69 -32.09
N VAL A 219 41.76 14.27 -32.37
CA VAL A 219 41.54 15.09 -33.56
C VAL A 219 42.44 16.32 -33.57
N GLN A 220 42.57 17.03 -32.44
CA GLN A 220 43.45 18.19 -32.30
C GLN A 220 44.92 17.80 -32.51
N ARG A 221 45.36 16.67 -31.94
CA ARG A 221 46.73 16.17 -32.09
C ARG A 221 47.04 15.75 -33.54
N ASN A 222 46.08 15.14 -34.23
CA ASN A 222 46.22 14.78 -35.63
C ASN A 222 46.41 16.02 -36.52
N SER A 223 45.60 17.06 -36.31
CA SER A 223 45.74 18.34 -37.02
C SER A 223 47.09 19.00 -36.78
N SER A 224 47.53 19.06 -35.50
CA SER A 224 48.83 19.62 -35.13
C SER A 224 50.00 18.86 -35.75
N SER A 225 49.94 17.52 -35.78
CA SER A 225 50.97 16.68 -36.39
C SER A 225 51.11 16.95 -37.89
N ARG A 226 49.99 17.08 -38.60
CA ARG A 226 49.98 17.40 -40.03
C ARG A 226 50.64 18.75 -40.32
N THR A 227 50.34 19.77 -39.53
CA THR A 227 50.95 21.11 -39.69
C THR A 227 52.45 21.09 -39.41
N PHE A 228 52.87 20.36 -38.37
CA PHE A 228 54.29 20.20 -38.05
C PHE A 228 55.06 19.50 -39.17
N LEU A 229 54.51 18.43 -39.75
CA LEU A 229 55.12 17.71 -40.87
C LEU A 229 55.28 18.61 -42.10
N LEU A 230 54.26 19.39 -42.45
CA LEU A 230 54.34 20.34 -43.57
C LEU A 230 55.41 21.42 -43.36
N LEU A 231 55.52 21.98 -42.15
CA LEU A 231 56.57 22.94 -41.81
C LEU A 231 57.96 22.31 -41.89
N PHE A 232 58.13 21.10 -41.37
CA PHE A 232 59.40 20.37 -41.44
C PHE A 232 59.83 20.14 -42.90
N LEU A 233 58.91 19.69 -43.75
CA LEU A 233 59.18 19.45 -45.16
C LEU A 233 59.53 20.75 -45.90
N PHE A 234 58.85 21.86 -45.58
CA PHE A 234 59.19 23.18 -46.12
C PHE A 234 60.61 23.62 -45.71
N VAL A 235 60.97 23.53 -44.43
CA VAL A 235 62.32 23.89 -43.98
C VAL A 235 63.38 23.02 -44.64
N LEU A 236 63.11 21.72 -44.82
CA LEU A 236 64.01 20.78 -45.48
C LEU A 236 64.23 21.14 -46.96
N THR A 237 63.17 21.46 -47.71
CA THR A 237 63.30 21.83 -49.13
C THR A 237 64.09 23.12 -49.32
N PHE A 238 63.85 24.15 -48.49
CA PHE A 238 64.64 25.38 -48.52
C PHE A 238 66.10 25.16 -48.14
N SER A 239 66.37 24.29 -47.16
CA SER A 239 67.74 23.95 -46.76
C SER A 239 68.50 23.28 -47.90
N ILE A 240 67.87 22.35 -48.63
CA ILE A 240 68.47 21.69 -49.80
C ILE A 240 68.72 22.72 -50.93
N LEU A 241 67.75 23.59 -51.22
CA LEU A 241 67.91 24.62 -52.25
C LEU A 241 69.06 25.58 -51.94
N PHE A 242 69.21 25.98 -50.67
CA PHE A 242 70.32 26.85 -50.25
C PHE A 242 71.67 26.14 -50.38
N LEU A 243 71.73 24.85 -50.04
CA LEU A 243 72.95 24.04 -50.17
C LEU A 243 73.35 23.85 -51.64
N ASP A 244 72.36 23.67 -52.52
CA ASP A 244 72.56 23.59 -53.97
C ASP A 244 73.03 24.92 -54.56
N TRP A 245 72.49 26.05 -54.10
CA TRP A 245 72.93 27.38 -54.54
C TRP A 245 74.34 27.75 -54.07
N TYR A 246 74.77 27.22 -52.92
CA TYR A 246 76.09 27.49 -52.35
C TYR A 246 77.19 26.56 -52.90
N SER A 247 76.81 25.39 -53.44
CA SER A 247 77.72 24.44 -54.11
C SER A 247 78.20 24.97 -55.46
#